data_AF-A0A1H1JXM6-F1
#
_entry.id   AF-A0A1H1JXM6-F1
#
_cell.length_a   1.000
_cell.length_b   1.000
_cell.length_c   1.000
_cell.angle_alpha   90.00
_cell.angle_beta   90.00
_cell.angle_gamma   90.00
#
_symmetry.space_group_name_H-M   'P 1'
#
loop_
_entity.id
_entity.type
_entity.pdbx_description
1 polymer ?
#
loop_
_entity_poly.entity_id
_entity_poly.type
_entity_poly.pdbx_seq_one_letter_code
_entity_poly.pdbx_strand_id
1 'polypeptide(L)'
;MYNHFIQTFIDAQTAAHRHYSAIAETEKRLFGSGAVAAVRPAGTAQIVAELRRVYETLADRIITKARVEFPAVDGRPPVDRKRLFRLAAFDIERSLQQGVAPDFDRLWHVLETELRGVDVLGGER
;
A
#
# COMPACT_ATOMS: atom_id res chain seq x y z
N MET A 1 -5.58 8.78 7.29
CA MET A 1 -4.96 9.73 6.34
C MET A 1 -4.27 9.01 5.19
N TYR A 2 -3.35 8.08 5.46
CA TYR A 2 -2.65 7.30 4.44
C TYR A 2 -3.57 6.30 3.75
N ASN A 3 -4.56 5.73 4.47
CA ASN A 3 -5.54 4.82 3.88
C ASN A 3 -6.42 5.52 2.84
N HIS A 4 -6.76 6.78 3.07
CA HIS A 4 -7.51 7.57 2.09
C HIS A 4 -6.68 7.83 0.82
N PHE A 5 -5.40 8.19 0.98
CA PHE A 5 -4.50 8.39 -0.15
C PHE A 5 -4.35 7.14 -1.01
N ILE A 6 -4.16 5.96 -0.39
CA ILE A 6 -4.00 4.71 -1.15
C ILE A 6 -5.32 4.25 -1.78
N GLN A 7 -6.46 4.48 -1.12
CA GLN A 7 -7.77 4.17 -1.69
C GLN A 7 -8.01 4.97 -2.98
N THR A 8 -7.68 6.26 -2.99
CA THR A 8 -7.78 7.10 -4.20
C THR A 8 -6.93 6.55 -5.36
N PHE A 9 -5.74 6.03 -5.08
CA PHE A 9 -4.91 5.38 -6.10
C PHE A 9 -5.55 4.08 -6.63
N ILE A 10 -6.09 3.24 -5.74
CA ILE A 10 -6.77 1.99 -6.11
C ILE A 10 -8.01 2.28 -6.97
N ASP A 11 -8.80 3.29 -6.60
CA ASP A 11 -9.98 3.71 -7.33
C ASP A 11 -9.61 4.22 -8.73
N ALA A 12 -8.54 5.01 -8.84
CA ALA A 12 -8.04 5.48 -10.13
C ALA A 12 -7.57 4.34 -11.04
N GLN A 13 -6.83 3.36 -10.50
CA GLN A 13 -6.39 2.18 -11.25
C GLN A 13 -7.58 1.31 -11.70
N THR A 14 -8.58 1.16 -10.82
CA THR A 14 -9.81 0.41 -11.12
C THR A 14 -10.61 1.08 -12.22
N ALA A 15 -10.76 2.41 -12.17
CA ALA A 15 -11.43 3.19 -13.20
C ALA A 15 -10.68 3.11 -14.54
N ALA A 16 -9.36 3.28 -14.53
CA ALA A 16 -8.53 3.16 -15.73
C ALA A 16 -8.67 1.77 -16.37
N HIS A 17 -8.54 0.70 -15.57
CA HIS A 17 -8.70 -0.67 -16.05
C HIS A 17 -10.07 -0.90 -16.68
N ARG A 18 -11.14 -0.40 -16.04
CA ARG A 18 -12.51 -0.49 -16.58
C ARG A 18 -12.61 0.19 -17.96
N HIS A 19 -12.06 1.39 -18.11
CA HIS A 19 -12.11 2.13 -19.37
C HIS A 19 -11.28 1.46 -20.46
N TYR A 20 -10.04 1.03 -20.15
CA TYR A 20 -9.20 0.30 -21.12
C TYR A 20 -9.84 -1.01 -21.57
N SER A 21 -10.45 -1.76 -20.65
CA SER A 21 -11.14 -3.02 -20.96
C SER A 21 -12.36 -2.80 -21.84
N ALA A 22 -13.15 -1.75 -21.58
CA ALA A 22 -14.31 -1.41 -22.39
C ALA A 22 -13.93 -1.02 -23.83
N ILE A 23 -12.83 -0.30 -24.00
CA ILE A 23 -12.30 0.05 -25.33
C ILE A 23 -11.79 -1.21 -26.03
N ALA A 24 -11.01 -2.06 -25.35
CA ALA A 24 -10.50 -3.30 -25.93
C ALA A 24 -11.62 -4.25 -26.39
N GLU A 25 -12.70 -4.39 -25.62
CA GLU A 25 -13.87 -5.18 -26.03
C GLU A 25 -14.63 -4.54 -27.21
N THR A 26 -14.67 -3.21 -27.27
CA THR A 26 -15.26 -2.49 -28.41
C THR A 26 -14.42 -2.68 -29.67
N GLU A 27 -13.10 -2.57 -29.54
CA GLU A 27 -12.14 -2.80 -30.61
C GLU A 27 -12.28 -4.23 -31.16
N LYS A 28 -12.32 -5.23 -30.28
CA LYS A 28 -12.52 -6.64 -30.63
C LYS A 28 -13.83 -6.87 -31.40
N ARG A 29 -14.91 -6.17 -31.02
CA ARG A 29 -16.20 -6.24 -31.73
C ARG A 29 -16.14 -5.60 -33.11
N LEU A 30 -15.38 -4.52 -33.28
CA LEU A 30 -15.29 -3.77 -34.54
C LEU A 30 -14.33 -4.40 -35.55
N PHE A 31 -13.19 -4.91 -35.08
CA PHE A 31 -12.08 -5.34 -35.94
C PHE A 31 -11.77 -6.85 -35.86
N GLY A 32 -12.46 -7.60 -34.99
CA GLY A 32 -12.23 -9.02 -34.76
C GLY A 32 -10.96 -9.29 -33.94
N SER A 33 -10.66 -10.58 -33.69
CA SER A 33 -9.57 -11.01 -32.80
C SER A 33 -8.20 -11.15 -33.47
N GLY A 34 -8.11 -10.94 -34.79
CA GLY A 34 -6.87 -11.16 -35.57
C GLY A 34 -6.00 -9.90 -35.76
N ALA A 35 -6.52 -8.71 -35.45
CA ALA A 35 -5.79 -7.46 -35.57
C ALA A 35 -4.97 -7.15 -34.29
N VAL A 36 -3.84 -6.44 -34.45
CA VAL A 36 -3.06 -5.94 -33.31
C VAL A 36 -3.89 -4.89 -32.59
N ALA A 37 -4.21 -5.12 -31.31
CA ALA A 37 -5.01 -4.21 -30.51
C ALA A 37 -4.31 -2.85 -30.30
N ALA A 38 -5.03 -1.77 -30.60
CA ALA A 38 -4.69 -0.39 -30.33
C ALA A 38 -4.69 -0.10 -28.82
N VAL A 39 -5.56 -0.78 -28.06
CA VAL A 39 -5.64 -0.65 -26.61
C VAL A 39 -5.35 -1.97 -25.91
N ARG A 40 -4.43 -1.93 -24.93
CA ARG A 40 -4.05 -3.09 -24.11
C ARG A 40 -4.41 -2.84 -22.65
N PRO A 41 -5.46 -3.47 -22.12
CA PRO A 41 -5.74 -3.45 -20.70
C PRO A 41 -4.56 -4.08 -19.94
N ALA A 42 -4.17 -3.47 -18.83
CA ALA A 42 -3.20 -4.10 -17.94
C ALA A 42 -3.75 -5.44 -17.45
N GLY A 43 -2.95 -6.50 -17.53
CA GLY A 43 -3.30 -7.81 -16.99
C GLY A 43 -3.33 -7.79 -15.47
N THR A 44 -4.09 -8.69 -14.84
CA THR A 44 -4.21 -8.79 -13.38
C THR A 44 -2.85 -8.91 -12.69
N ALA A 45 -1.92 -9.68 -13.25
CA ALA A 45 -0.57 -9.83 -12.71
C ALA A 45 0.23 -8.51 -12.72
N GLN A 46 0.05 -7.68 -13.75
CA GLN A 46 0.67 -6.36 -13.85
C GLN A 46 0.11 -5.40 -12.80
N ILE A 47 -1.21 -5.42 -12.59
CA ILE A 47 -1.89 -4.60 -11.57
C ILE A 47 -1.41 -5.01 -10.17
N VAL A 48 -1.36 -6.30 -9.86
CA VAL A 48 -0.87 -6.80 -8.56
C VAL A 48 0.59 -6.43 -8.32
N ALA A 49 1.45 -6.50 -9.35
CA ALA A 49 2.84 -6.10 -9.24
C ALA A 49 2.99 -4.59 -8.95
N GLU A 50 2.18 -3.75 -9.58
CA GLU A 50 2.19 -2.31 -9.34
C GLU A 50 1.67 -1.98 -7.93
N LEU A 51 0.59 -2.63 -7.48
CA LEU A 51 0.06 -2.47 -6.12
C LEU A 51 1.10 -2.86 -5.06
N ARG A 52 1.80 -3.99 -5.25
CA ARG A 52 2.89 -4.41 -4.36
C ARG A 52 3.95 -3.32 -4.24
N ARG A 53 4.46 -2.83 -5.38
CA ARG A 53 5.48 -1.78 -5.43
C ARG A 53 5.03 -0.51 -4.71
N VAL A 54 3.79 -0.09 -4.94
CA VAL A 54 3.21 1.09 -4.31
C VAL A 54 3.12 0.91 -2.80
N TYR A 55 2.63 -0.25 -2.33
CA TYR A 55 2.52 -0.52 -0.90
C TYR A 55 3.87 -0.54 -0.20
N GLU A 56 4.88 -1.19 -0.80
CA GLU A 56 6.25 -1.23 -0.28
C GLU A 56 6.86 0.17 -0.19
N THR A 57 6.77 0.93 -1.28
CA THR A 57 7.33 2.29 -1.37
C THR A 57 6.64 3.24 -0.39
N LEU A 58 5.32 3.14 -0.25
CA LEU A 58 4.56 3.99 0.66
C LEU A 58 4.89 3.66 2.12
N ALA A 59 5.00 2.38 2.48
CA ALA A 59 5.42 1.98 3.82
C ALA A 59 6.80 2.54 4.17
N ASP A 60 7.76 2.48 3.25
CA ASP A 60 9.11 3.04 3.44
C ASP A 60 9.11 4.55 3.65
N ARG A 61 8.29 5.27 2.87
CA ARG A 61 8.11 6.72 3.02
C ARG A 61 7.48 7.08 4.36
N ILE A 62 6.49 6.32 4.81
CA ILE A 62 5.83 6.52 6.11
C ILE A 62 6.81 6.28 7.26
N ILE A 63 7.59 5.19 7.22
CA ILE A 63 8.64 4.92 8.21
C ILE A 63 9.67 6.05 8.23
N THR A 64 10.12 6.51 7.06
CA THR A 64 11.09 7.60 6.95
C THR A 64 10.54 8.90 7.54
N LYS A 65 9.29 9.26 7.21
CA LYS A 65 8.61 10.44 7.77
C LYS A 65 8.46 10.35 9.29
N ALA A 66 8.03 9.20 9.81
CA ALA A 66 7.86 9.00 11.24
C ALA A 66 9.18 9.17 12.01
N ARG A 67 10.31 8.72 11.43
CA ARG A 67 11.65 8.92 12.03
C ARG A 67 12.07 10.39 12.10
N VAL A 68 11.63 11.21 11.15
CA VAL A 68 11.90 12.65 11.15
C VAL A 68 11.00 13.38 12.14
N GLU A 69 9.73 13.00 12.23
CA GLU A 69 8.75 13.66 13.11
C GLU A 69 8.86 13.24 14.58
N PHE A 70 9.28 12.00 14.83
CA PHE A 70 9.45 11.43 16.16
C PHE A 70 10.93 11.05 16.36
N PRO A 71 11.83 12.05 16.43
CA PRO A 71 13.24 11.77 16.67
C PRO A 71 13.41 11.08 18.01
N ALA A 72 14.26 10.05 18.06
CA ALA A 72 14.60 9.40 19.31
C ALA A 72 15.31 10.40 20.24
N VAL A 73 14.82 10.53 21.47
CA VAL A 73 15.56 11.19 22.56
C VAL A 73 16.63 10.18 22.99
N ASP A 74 17.85 10.35 22.50
CA ASP A 74 19.06 9.59 22.79
C ASP A 74 19.02 8.05 22.66
N GLY A 75 19.81 7.51 21.72
CA GLY A 75 20.31 6.13 21.78
C GLY A 75 19.31 4.99 21.50
N ARG A 76 18.07 5.26 21.10
CA ARG A 76 17.09 4.19 20.80
C ARG A 76 17.55 3.36 19.58
N PRO A 77 17.51 2.02 19.64
CA PRO A 77 17.98 1.16 18.56
C PRO A 77 17.24 1.40 17.24
N PRO A 78 17.85 1.03 16.09
CA PRO A 78 17.24 1.18 14.78
C PRO A 78 15.87 0.50 14.73
N VAL A 79 14.94 1.15 14.05
CA VAL A 79 13.58 0.66 13.84
C VAL A 79 13.60 -0.74 13.22
N ASP A 80 13.18 -1.77 13.98
CA ASP A 80 12.96 -3.11 13.45
C ASP A 80 11.66 -3.13 12.65
N ARG A 81 11.79 -3.01 11.33
CA ARG A 81 10.68 -3.05 10.37
C ARG A 81 9.82 -4.31 10.53
N LYS A 82 10.42 -5.48 10.77
CA LYS A 82 9.67 -6.74 10.91
C LYS A 82 8.84 -6.72 12.19
N ARG A 83 9.39 -6.18 13.29
CA ARG A 83 8.63 -5.99 14.54
C ARG A 83 7.48 -5.01 14.33
N LEU A 84 7.71 -3.85 13.72
CA LEU A 84 6.65 -2.87 13.45
C LEU A 84 5.53 -3.43 12.59
N PHE A 85 5.87 -4.13 11.50
CA PHE A 85 4.88 -4.71 10.61
C PHE A 85 4.02 -5.74 11.34
N ARG A 86 4.61 -6.56 12.22
CA ARG A 86 3.84 -7.48 13.07
C ARG A 86 2.90 -6.74 14.03
N LEU A 87 3.38 -5.72 14.73
CA LEU A 87 2.56 -4.92 15.67
C LEU A 87 1.40 -4.22 14.96
N ALA A 88 1.65 -3.70 13.76
CA ALA A 88 0.64 -3.06 12.93
C ALA A 88 -0.27 -4.06 12.19
N ALA A 89 -0.03 -5.38 12.30
CA ALA A 89 -0.64 -6.40 11.44
C ALA A 89 -0.53 -6.05 9.93
N PHE A 90 0.58 -5.43 9.55
CA PHE A 90 0.84 -4.90 8.22
C PHE A 90 1.49 -5.99 7.34
N ASP A 91 0.68 -6.62 6.50
CA ASP A 91 1.09 -7.70 5.60
C ASP A 91 0.65 -7.40 4.16
N ILE A 92 1.64 -7.05 3.32
CA ILE A 92 1.42 -6.68 1.92
C ILE A 92 0.90 -7.87 1.12
N GLU A 93 1.51 -9.04 1.26
CA GLU A 93 1.16 -10.21 0.44
C GLU A 93 -0.24 -10.72 0.78
N ARG A 94 -0.56 -10.78 2.08
CA ARG A 94 -1.91 -11.14 2.52
C ARG A 94 -2.95 -10.15 2.02
N SER A 95 -2.65 -8.85 2.07
CA SER A 95 -3.59 -7.81 1.63
C SER A 95 -3.84 -7.90 0.11
N LEU A 96 -2.79 -8.14 -0.68
CA LEU A 96 -2.90 -8.38 -2.13
C LEU A 96 -3.75 -9.61 -2.44
N GLN A 97 -3.55 -10.72 -1.72
CA GLN A 97 -4.35 -11.94 -1.89
C GLN A 97 -5.84 -11.73 -1.58
N GLN A 98 -6.13 -10.84 -0.62
CA GLN A 98 -7.50 -10.50 -0.21
C GLN A 98 -8.13 -9.39 -1.05
N GLY A 99 -7.37 -8.75 -1.95
CA GLY A 99 -7.84 -7.63 -2.75
C GLY A 99 -8.14 -6.37 -1.93
N VAL A 100 -7.46 -6.20 -0.79
CA VAL A 100 -7.61 -5.03 0.11
C VAL A 100 -6.28 -4.29 0.26
N ALA A 101 -6.35 -3.02 0.63
CA ALA A 101 -5.15 -2.28 1.02
C ALA A 101 -4.69 -2.71 2.43
N PRO A 102 -3.37 -2.83 2.67
CA PRO A 102 -2.82 -2.85 4.03
C PRO A 102 -3.23 -1.59 4.82
N ASP A 103 -3.34 -1.71 6.13
CA ASP A 103 -3.71 -0.58 6.99
C ASP A 103 -2.49 0.32 7.30
N PHE A 104 -2.28 1.33 6.47
CA PHE A 104 -1.20 2.31 6.61
C PHE A 104 -1.42 3.29 7.76
N ASP A 105 -2.68 3.58 8.10
CA ASP A 105 -2.98 4.43 9.26
C ASP A 105 -2.64 3.70 10.58
N ARG A 106 -2.89 2.40 10.65
CA ARG A 106 -2.42 1.57 11.78
C ARG A 106 -0.89 1.47 11.84
N LEU A 107 -0.22 1.34 10.69
CA LEU A 107 1.25 1.39 10.63
C LEU A 107 1.78 2.70 11.21
N TRP A 108 1.19 3.84 10.85
CA TRP A 108 1.54 5.15 11.40
C TRP A 108 1.34 5.21 12.92
N HIS A 109 0.21 4.72 13.43
CA HIS A 109 -0.08 4.75 14.87
C HIS A 109 0.92 3.93 15.70
N VAL A 110 1.32 2.75 15.20
CA VAL A 110 2.36 1.93 15.83
C VAL A 110 3.72 2.64 15.79
N LEU A 111 4.07 3.25 14.66
CA LEU A 111 5.29 4.05 14.54
C LEU A 111 5.31 5.22 15.54
N GLU A 112 4.20 5.94 15.66
CA GLU A 112 4.05 7.04 16.61
C GLU A 112 4.25 6.55 18.06
N THR A 113 3.58 5.46 18.44
CA THR A 113 3.67 4.88 19.78
C THR A 113 5.10 4.43 20.10
N GLU A 114 5.70 3.64 19.21
CA GLU A 114 7.03 3.07 19.40
C GLU A 114 8.13 4.13 19.36
N LEU A 115 7.99 5.19 18.55
CA LEU A 115 9.01 6.22 18.42
C LEU A 115 8.88 7.32 19.48
N ARG A 116 7.67 7.77 19.81
CA ARG A 116 7.45 8.75 20.89
C ARG A 116 7.73 8.16 22.28
N GLY A 117 7.77 6.84 22.41
CA GLY A 117 8.04 6.19 23.69
C GLY A 117 6.95 6.44 24.73
N VAL A 118 5.69 6.53 24.28
CA VAL A 118 4.56 6.52 25.22
C VAL A 118 4.60 5.16 25.90
N ASP A 119 4.97 5.19 27.17
CA ASP A 119 5.06 4.03 28.04
C ASP A 119 3.68 3.37 28.12
N VAL A 120 3.49 2.26 27.39
CA VAL A 120 2.36 1.35 27.63
C VAL A 120 2.68 0.39 28.79
N LEU A 121 3.74 0.67 29.57
CA LEU A 121 4.14 -0.06 30.78
C LEU A 121 3.95 0.78 32.06
N GLY A 122 2.87 1.56 32.13
CA GLY A 122 2.42 2.25 33.34
C GLY A 122 1.26 1.58 34.07
N GLY A 123 1.04 0.27 33.86
CA GLY A 123 -0.03 -0.50 34.49
C GLY A 123 0.53 -1.67 35.31
N GLU A 124 0.43 -1.52 36.63
CA GLU A 124 0.54 -2.55 37.67
C GLU A 124 1.93 -3.16 37.95
N ARG A 125 2.65 -2.55 38.90
CA ARG A 125 3.20 -3.25 40.09
C ARG A 125 3.17 -2.34 41.31
#